data_AF-A0A946U9F1-F1
#
_entry.id   AF-A0A946U9F1-F1
#
_cell.length_a   1.000
_cell.length_b   1.000
_cell.length_c   1.000
_cell.angle_alpha   90.00
_cell.angle_beta   90.00
_cell.angle_gamma   90.00
#
_symmetry.space_group_name_H-M   'P 1'
#
loop_
_entity.id
_entity.type
_entity.pdbx_description
1 polymer ?
#
loop_
_entity_poly.entity_id
_entity_poly.type
_entity_poly.pdbx_seq_one_letter_code
_entity_poly.pdbx_strand_id
1 'polypeptide(L)'
;MMELVSQADLDVLLDFLPCRTPPAWIDEAMDQEEVLLLNHCYLEQCAARTALGLMFRCPDKPDLLSKMSKLAREELRHFEKVHELIIKRGYTYRILKPSRYAGRLNA
;
A
#
# COMPACT_ATOMS: atom_id res chain seq x y z
N MET A 1 5.20 -17.90 -18.27
CA MET A 1 4.36 -17.30 -17.20
C MET A 1 5.35 -16.63 -16.26
N MET A 2 5.39 -15.29 -16.21
CA MET A 2 6.43 -14.59 -15.45
C MET A 2 6.08 -14.70 -13.96
N GLU A 3 6.89 -15.43 -13.18
CA GLU A 3 6.79 -15.39 -11.73
C GLU A 3 7.18 -13.97 -11.27
N LEU A 4 6.17 -13.19 -10.89
CA LEU A 4 6.33 -11.80 -10.44
C LEU A 4 6.98 -11.70 -9.04
N VAL A 5 7.07 -12.82 -8.31
CA VAL A 5 7.62 -12.94 -6.95
C VAL A 5 8.29 -14.32 -6.83
N SER A 6 9.46 -14.40 -6.17
CA SER A 6 10.11 -15.69 -5.96
C SER A 6 9.32 -16.55 -4.96
N GLN A 7 9.34 -17.87 -5.13
CA GLN A 7 8.65 -18.79 -4.20
C GLN A 7 9.19 -18.63 -2.77
N ALA A 8 10.49 -18.39 -2.61
CA ALA A 8 11.12 -18.18 -1.31
C ALA A 8 10.57 -16.92 -0.60
N ASP A 9 10.42 -15.80 -1.32
CA ASP A 9 9.86 -14.58 -0.74
C ASP A 9 8.38 -14.76 -0.36
N LEU A 10 7.63 -15.50 -1.18
CA LEU A 10 6.23 -15.81 -0.90
C LEU A 10 6.09 -16.67 0.36
N ASP A 11 6.93 -17.68 0.54
CA ASP A 11 6.91 -18.55 1.72
C ASP A 11 7.22 -17.77 3.00
N VAL A 12 8.22 -16.86 2.95
CA VAL A 12 8.55 -15.96 4.07
C VAL A 12 7.36 -15.07 4.44
N LEU A 13 6.67 -14.51 3.43
CA LEU A 13 5.50 -13.68 3.66
C LEU A 13 4.33 -14.46 4.29
N LEU A 14 4.10 -15.68 3.80
CA LEU A 14 3.01 -16.55 4.28
C LEU A 14 3.25 -17.07 5.70
N ASP A 15 4.51 -17.25 6.10
CA ASP A 15 4.86 -17.60 7.48
C ASP A 15 4.71 -16.40 8.44
N PHE A 16 5.01 -15.19 7.96
CA PHE A 16 4.86 -13.96 8.76
C PHE A 16 3.38 -13.57 9.00
N LEU A 17 2.51 -13.76 8.00
CA LEU A 17 1.11 -13.35 8.09
C LEU A 17 0.24 -14.37 8.83
N PRO A 18 -0.68 -13.94 9.70
CA PRO A 18 -1.46 -14.86 10.54
C PRO A 18 -2.52 -15.65 9.76
N CYS A 19 -2.86 -15.23 8.55
CA CYS A 19 -3.80 -15.93 7.68
C CYS A 19 -3.62 -15.54 6.21
N ARG A 20 -4.13 -16.39 5.32
CA ARG A 20 -4.23 -16.10 3.89
C ARG A 20 -5.39 -15.15 3.60
N THR A 21 -5.31 -14.39 2.51
CA THR A 21 -6.43 -13.63 1.97
C THR A 21 -7.60 -14.57 1.66
N PRO A 22 -8.79 -14.39 2.27
CA PRO A 22 -9.94 -15.22 1.99
C PRO A 22 -10.39 -15.11 0.52
N PRO A 23 -10.81 -16.21 -0.15
CA PRO A 23 -11.28 -16.16 -1.53
C PRO A 23 -12.41 -15.14 -1.76
N ALA A 24 -13.35 -15.04 -0.81
CA ALA A 24 -14.45 -14.07 -0.90
C ALA A 24 -13.99 -12.61 -0.97
N TRP A 25 -12.80 -12.26 -0.44
CA TRP A 25 -12.23 -10.93 -0.62
C TRP A 25 -11.74 -10.71 -2.05
N ILE A 26 -11.18 -11.75 -2.67
CA ILE A 26 -10.72 -11.72 -4.06
C ILE A 26 -11.92 -11.55 -5.00
N ASP A 27 -12.99 -12.32 -4.76
CA ASP A 27 -14.23 -12.23 -5.54
C ASP A 27 -14.80 -10.79 -5.51
N GLU A 28 -14.93 -10.21 -4.31
CA GLU A 28 -15.40 -8.83 -4.16
C GLU A 28 -14.45 -7.81 -4.80
N ALA A 29 -13.13 -8.01 -4.69
CA ALA A 29 -12.13 -7.12 -5.27
C ALA A 29 -12.17 -7.11 -6.80
N MET A 30 -12.55 -8.22 -7.43
CA MET A 30 -12.76 -8.30 -8.88
C MET A 30 -14.01 -7.53 -9.32
N ASP A 31 -15.09 -7.61 -8.54
CA ASP A 31 -16.35 -6.92 -8.84
C ASP A 31 -16.29 -5.41 -8.55
N GLN A 32 -15.46 -4.99 -7.59
CA GLN A 32 -15.34 -3.59 -7.14
C GLN A 32 -13.98 -2.95 -7.52
N GLU A 33 -13.55 -3.12 -8.77
CA GLU A 33 -12.24 -2.62 -9.25
C GLU A 33 -12.01 -1.13 -8.97
N GLU A 34 -13.01 -0.27 -9.21
CA GLU A 34 -12.90 1.18 -8.92
C GLU A 34 -12.58 1.41 -7.43
N VAL A 35 -13.36 0.80 -6.53
CA VAL A 35 -13.18 0.95 -5.08
C VAL A 35 -11.79 0.48 -4.66
N LEU A 36 -11.35 -0.66 -5.20
CA LEU A 36 -10.02 -1.22 -4.93
C LEU A 36 -8.92 -0.24 -5.35
N LEU A 37 -8.97 0.28 -6.57
CA LEU A 37 -7.96 1.21 -7.10
C LEU A 37 -7.93 2.54 -6.35
N LEU A 38 -9.11 3.11 -6.04
CA LEU A 38 -9.21 4.35 -5.26
C LEU A 38 -8.61 4.16 -3.85
N ASN A 39 -8.94 3.06 -3.19
CA ASN A 39 -8.39 2.74 -1.88
C ASN A 39 -6.88 2.47 -1.94
N HIS A 40 -6.41 1.74 -2.94
CA HIS A 40 -4.98 1.47 -3.16
C HIS A 40 -4.20 2.78 -3.34
N CYS A 41 -4.65 3.65 -4.24
CA CYS A 41 -4.03 4.97 -4.46
C CYS A 41 -3.94 5.79 -3.16
N TYR A 42 -4.99 5.78 -2.34
CA TYR A 42 -4.97 6.44 -1.02
C TYR A 42 -3.97 5.80 -0.04
N LEU A 43 -3.83 4.47 -0.04
CA LEU A 43 -2.89 3.76 0.82
C LEU A 43 -1.43 4.08 0.49
N GLU A 44 -1.08 4.21 -0.78
CA GLU A 44 0.27 4.64 -1.22
C GLU A 44 0.63 6.02 -0.65
N GLN A 45 -0.29 6.97 -0.76
CA GLN A 45 -0.12 8.31 -0.19
C GLN A 45 0.00 8.25 1.35
N CYS A 46 -0.74 7.36 2.01
CA CYS A 46 -0.65 7.17 3.46
C CYS A 46 0.67 6.54 3.90
N ALA A 47 1.23 5.61 3.12
CA ALA A 47 2.53 5.01 3.37
C ALA A 47 3.65 6.08 3.29
N ALA A 48 3.65 6.90 2.24
CA ALA A 48 4.57 8.03 2.11
C ALA A 48 4.46 9.01 3.28
N ARG A 49 3.22 9.38 3.66
CA ARG A 49 2.97 10.26 4.81
C ARG A 49 3.48 9.66 6.12
N THR A 50 3.32 8.36 6.32
CA THR A 50 3.80 7.67 7.53
C THR A 50 5.32 7.68 7.60
N ALA A 51 6.00 7.45 6.48
CA ALA A 51 7.46 7.53 6.38
C ALA A 51 7.97 8.95 6.72
N LEU A 52 7.36 9.99 6.16
CA LEU A 52 7.67 11.38 6.50
C LEU A 52 7.42 11.67 7.99
N GLY A 53 6.31 11.18 8.55
CA GLY A 53 5.99 11.31 9.97
C GLY A 53 7.01 10.64 10.89
N LEU A 54 7.61 9.51 10.47
CA LEU A 54 8.72 8.89 11.20
C LEU A 54 9.99 9.74 11.15
N MET A 55 10.27 10.39 10.01
CA MET A 55 11.43 11.28 9.90
C MET A 55 11.34 12.47 10.86
N PHE A 56 10.17 13.12 10.95
CA PHE A 56 9.97 14.23 11.90
C PHE A 56 10.04 13.78 13.36
N ARG A 57 9.61 12.54 13.67
CA ARG A 57 9.63 11.99 15.04
C ARG A 57 11.00 11.47 15.48
N CYS A 58 11.88 11.13 14.55
CA CYS A 58 13.19 10.53 14.83
C CYS A 58 14.32 11.26 14.08
N PRO A 59 14.54 12.56 14.35
CA PRO A 59 15.53 13.37 13.62
C PRO A 59 16.98 12.96 13.91
N ASP A 60 17.22 12.23 15.01
CA ASP A 60 18.51 11.79 15.51
C ASP A 60 18.93 10.41 15.00
N LYS A 61 18.16 9.80 14.07
CA LYS A 61 18.42 8.46 13.53
C LYS A 61 18.76 8.50 12.04
N PRO A 62 20.02 8.76 11.65
CA PRO A 62 20.42 8.95 10.24
C PRO A 62 20.01 7.81 9.31
N ASP A 63 20.16 6.57 9.76
CA ASP A 63 19.79 5.39 8.96
C ASP A 63 18.29 5.32 8.70
N LEU A 64 17.48 5.67 9.69
CA LEU A 64 16.02 5.75 9.55
C LEU A 64 15.64 6.87 8.60
N LEU A 65 16.25 8.05 8.71
CA LEU A 65 15.99 9.18 7.81
C LEU A 65 16.27 8.81 6.35
N SER A 66 17.41 8.16 6.08
CA SER A 66 17.78 7.71 4.74
C SER A 66 16.81 6.66 4.19
N LYS A 67 16.43 5.66 5.01
CA LYS A 67 15.49 4.60 4.62
C LYS A 67 14.08 5.14 4.38
N MET A 68 13.55 5.98 5.28
CA MET A 68 12.22 6.56 5.16
C MET A 68 12.11 7.56 4.00
N SER A 69 13.16 8.34 3.72
CA SER A 69 13.20 9.21 2.53
C SER A 69 13.16 8.42 1.23
N LYS A 70 13.85 7.27 1.17
CA LYS A 70 13.79 6.35 0.01
C LYS A 70 12.38 5.77 -0.14
N LEU A 71 11.84 5.23 0.96
CA LEU A 71 10.50 4.65 1.00
C LEU A 71 9.44 5.67 0.54
N ALA A 72 9.41 6.86 1.13
CA ALA A 72 8.42 7.88 0.78
C ALA A 72 8.42 8.23 -0.72
N ARG A 73 9.60 8.30 -1.35
CA ARG A 73 9.71 8.55 -2.80
C ARG A 73 9.26 7.36 -3.64
N GLU A 74 9.48 6.14 -3.16
CA GLU A 74 9.00 4.93 -3.83
C GLU A 74 7.47 4.85 -3.79
N GLU A 75 6.85 5.08 -2.63
CA GLU A 75 5.39 5.05 -2.52
C GLU A 75 4.71 6.19 -3.30
N LEU A 76 5.36 7.35 -3.45
CA LEU A 76 4.83 8.41 -4.33
C LEU A 76 4.88 8.01 -5.81
N ARG A 77 5.87 7.22 -6.24
CA ARG A 77 5.88 6.64 -7.59
C ARG A 77 4.81 5.56 -7.75
N HIS A 78 4.53 4.79 -6.71
CA HIS A 78 3.40 3.84 -6.72
C HIS A 78 2.06 4.58 -6.82
N PHE A 79 1.88 5.64 -6.03
CA PHE A 79 0.74 6.53 -6.13
C PHE A 79 0.54 7.05 -7.57
N GLU A 80 1.60 7.58 -8.20
CA GLU A 80 1.54 8.05 -9.59
C GLU A 80 1.08 6.95 -10.56
N LYS A 81 1.63 5.74 -10.45
CA LYS A 81 1.25 4.59 -11.29
C LYS A 81 -0.22 4.19 -11.11
N VAL A 82 -0.70 4.11 -9.87
CA VAL A 82 -2.10 3.74 -9.58
C VAL A 82 -3.04 4.86 -10.03
N HIS A 83 -2.67 6.12 -9.83
CA HIS A 83 -3.45 7.27 -10.28
C HIS A 83 -3.57 7.33 -11.81
N GLU A 84 -2.47 7.06 -12.54
CA GLU A 84 -2.54 6.91 -13.99
C GLU A 84 -3.46 5.78 -14.42
N LEU A 85 -3.44 4.65 -13.70
CA LEU A 85 -4.32 3.52 -13.99
C LEU A 85 -5.79 3.89 -13.76
N ILE A 86 -6.12 4.60 -12.68
CA ILE A 86 -7.46 5.14 -12.41
C ILE A 86 -7.96 5.99 -13.59
N ILE A 87 -7.13 6.93 -14.07
CA ILE A 87 -7.46 7.78 -15.23
C ILE A 87 -7.64 6.94 -16.49
N LYS A 88 -6.71 6.00 -16.76
CA LYS A 88 -6.78 5.10 -17.93
C LYS A 88 -8.03 4.24 -17.94
N ARG A 89 -8.58 3.90 -16.77
CA ARG A 89 -9.83 3.16 -16.60
C ARG A 89 -11.09 4.03 -16.64
N GLY A 90 -10.96 5.35 -16.78
CA GLY A 90 -12.09 6.29 -16.82
C GLY A 90 -12.69 6.60 -15.45
N TYR A 91 -12.00 6.26 -14.36
CA TYR A 91 -12.42 6.54 -12.99
C TYR A 91 -11.96 7.92 -12.53
N THR A 92 -12.66 8.50 -11.55
CA THR A 92 -12.27 9.78 -10.94
C THR A 92 -11.71 9.52 -9.53
N TYR A 93 -10.47 9.96 -9.29
CA TYR A 93 -9.88 9.82 -7.97
C TYR A 93 -10.65 10.61 -6.90
N ARG A 94 -11.00 9.94 -5.81
CA ARG A 94 -11.62 10.50 -4.61
C ARG A 94 -11.24 9.68 -3.40
N ILE A 95 -11.18 10.32 -2.24
CA ILE A 95 -10.86 9.65 -0.98
C ILE A 95 -12.07 8.84 -0.52
N LEU A 96 -11.88 7.55 -0.31
CA LEU A 96 -12.84 6.67 0.35
C LEU A 96 -12.71 6.77 1.87
N LYS A 97 -13.76 6.39 2.60
CA LYS A 97 -13.68 6.24 4.05
C LYS A 97 -12.60 5.20 4.38
N PRO A 98 -11.57 5.54 5.18
CA PRO A 98 -10.54 4.59 5.55
C PRO A 98 -11.12 3.35 6.25
N SER A 99 -10.55 2.18 5.96
CA SER A 99 -10.95 0.94 6.64
C SER A 99 -10.46 0.93 8.09
N ARG A 100 -11.01 0.02 8.88
CA ARG A 100 -10.62 -0.19 10.28
C ARG A 100 -9.20 -0.77 10.46
N TYR A 101 -8.56 -1.27 9.41
CA TYR A 101 -7.36 -2.11 9.52
C TYR A 101 -6.19 -1.39 10.19
N ALA A 102 -5.65 -0.34 9.58
CA ALA A 102 -4.51 0.39 10.14
C ALA A 102 -4.83 1.02 11.51
N GLY A 103 -6.07 1.49 11.71
CA GLY A 103 -6.53 2.01 12.99
C GLY A 103 -6.49 0.97 14.11
N ARG A 104 -6.80 -0.30 13.81
CA ARG A 104 -6.72 -1.40 14.79
C ARG A 104 -5.31 -1.93 15.02
N LEU A 105 -4.37 -1.71 14.10
CA LEU A 105 -2.96 -2.07 14.28
C LEU A 105 -2.19 -1.05 15.12
N ASN A 106 -2.61 0.22 15.08
CA ASN A 106 -1.98 1.31 15.82
C ASN A 106 -2.56 1.53 17.23
N ALA A 107 -3.60 0.76 17.60
CA ALA A 107 -4.26 0.84 18.90
C ALA A 107 -3.55 -0.04 19.93
#